data_AF-A0A3D8MQ01-F1
#
_entry.id   AF-A0A3D8MQ01-F1
#
_cell.length_a   1.000
_cell.length_b   1.000
_cell.length_c   1.000
_cell.angle_alpha   90.00
_cell.angle_beta   90.00
_cell.angle_gamma   90.00
#
_symmetry.space_group_name_H-M   'P 1'
#
loop_
_entity.id
_entity.type
_entity.pdbx_description
1 polymer ?
#
loop_
_entity_poly.entity_id
_entity_poly.type
_entity_poly.pdbx_seq_one_letter_code
_entity_poly.pdbx_strand_id
1 'polypeptide(L)'
;MRARLVPLFTLALLAAHLSHSAVALAQPSGGRLELQTVSACADADAADELRAELALRLPDLDVSDNAPTSTHSSPARWRLFWVPEGSDRCVVILRTPSLEHRASLGPQANSEAIREAASRLAWVITAAHQAHSDEARTRGRDRALDSVALANALVEVRADAAVDARFSEKTRRETARRAASLANLSTMRTREVAESAPPQAPLPRAEREPPGSLRLGLLPGVSLGPTSAPLTLNVVGSHERAEGAQIGLFNHTARQGSGTQIGFIASWNDGDFEGAQVASAFNYSRRIDGAQVAAVNVSDTQRGAQVGIVNIAGELTGTQVGVVNISQNANWPVGLVNIATDYPPRLFGYYALPGHLYTGLSMGGRRLRYLFQSGTALLGGASAIGAGLGLHLPFDDHPYFADIDAVLMFADSSNGASGLQVHLRAPLGWRFARRFALIAGPSFNAFFAGSSSTHTYASSVALIEAQQQNELFQFWVDLMVGVVF
;
A
#
# COMPACT_ATOMS: atom_id res chain seq x y z
N MET A 1 29.38 4.99 -16.05
CA MET A 1 28.38 3.99 -15.62
C MET A 1 26.90 4.45 -15.73
N ARG A 2 26.57 5.52 -16.49
CA ARG A 2 25.21 6.12 -16.55
C ARG A 2 24.51 6.05 -17.93
N ALA A 3 25.01 5.29 -18.90
CA ALA A 3 24.46 5.26 -20.26
C ALA A 3 23.89 3.89 -20.70
N ARG A 4 23.57 2.99 -19.77
CA ARG A 4 23.11 1.62 -20.10
C ARG A 4 21.64 1.32 -19.77
N LEU A 5 20.91 2.20 -19.06
CA LEU A 5 19.57 1.88 -18.53
C LEU A 5 18.38 2.20 -19.46
N VAL A 6 18.55 3.08 -20.45
CA VAL A 6 17.44 3.54 -21.31
C VAL A 6 16.91 2.48 -22.30
N PRO A 7 17.74 1.63 -22.95
CA PRO A 7 17.22 0.59 -23.84
C PRO A 7 16.68 -0.65 -23.09
N LEU A 8 17.06 -0.84 -21.83
CA LEU A 8 16.55 -1.91 -20.95
C LEU A 8 15.09 -1.67 -20.55
N PHE A 9 14.74 -0.41 -20.26
CA PHE A 9 13.39 -0.03 -19.86
C PHE A 9 12.37 -0.17 -20.99
N THR A 10 12.78 0.11 -22.24
CA THR A 10 11.90 0.08 -23.42
C THR A 10 11.57 -1.35 -23.88
N LEU A 11 12.51 -2.29 -23.79
CA LEU A 11 12.24 -3.72 -24.08
C LEU A 11 11.39 -4.38 -23.00
N ALA A 12 11.62 -4.04 -21.72
CA ALA A 12 10.79 -4.51 -20.61
C ALA A 12 9.33 -4.01 -20.72
N LEU A 13 9.13 -2.74 -21.13
CA LEU A 13 7.80 -2.18 -21.37
C LEU A 13 7.08 -2.83 -22.58
N LEU A 14 7.80 -3.18 -23.65
CA LEU A 14 7.21 -3.90 -24.78
C LEU A 14 6.78 -5.33 -24.41
N ALA A 15 7.58 -6.04 -23.61
CA ALA A 15 7.22 -7.37 -23.12
C ALA A 15 6.05 -7.33 -22.13
N ALA A 16 6.00 -6.32 -21.25
CA ALA A 16 4.90 -6.08 -20.33
C ALA A 16 3.57 -5.74 -21.04
N HIS A 17 3.64 -5.00 -22.16
CA HIS A 17 2.45 -4.69 -22.97
C HIS A 17 1.92 -5.91 -23.75
N LEU A 18 2.78 -6.72 -24.34
CA LEU A 18 2.36 -7.94 -25.04
C LEU A 18 1.72 -8.98 -24.10
N SER A 19 2.19 -9.03 -22.84
CA SER A 19 1.63 -9.91 -21.80
C SER A 19 0.31 -9.38 -21.23
N HIS A 20 0.14 -8.07 -21.08
CA HIS A 20 -1.17 -7.49 -20.73
C HIS A 20 -2.22 -7.71 -21.81
N SER A 21 -1.85 -7.62 -23.09
CA SER A 21 -2.78 -7.89 -24.20
C SER A 21 -3.19 -9.36 -24.29
N ALA A 22 -2.31 -10.30 -23.95
CA ALA A 22 -2.66 -11.74 -23.92
C ALA A 22 -3.57 -12.10 -22.74
N VAL A 23 -3.44 -11.42 -21.59
CA VAL A 23 -4.32 -11.60 -20.41
C VAL A 23 -5.68 -10.92 -20.62
N ALA A 24 -5.72 -9.78 -21.33
CA ALA A 24 -6.96 -9.07 -21.65
C ALA A 24 -7.83 -9.80 -22.71
N LEU A 25 -7.24 -10.68 -23.52
CA LEU A 25 -7.96 -11.48 -24.52
C LEU A 25 -8.66 -12.73 -23.94
N ALA A 26 -8.43 -13.06 -22.67
CA ALA A 26 -9.17 -14.11 -21.98
C ALA A 26 -10.36 -13.51 -21.19
N GLN A 27 -11.21 -12.73 -21.86
CA GLN A 27 -12.58 -12.59 -21.35
C GLN A 27 -13.19 -14.00 -21.33
N PRO A 28 -13.81 -14.45 -20.23
CA PRO A 28 -14.55 -15.69 -20.26
C PRO A 28 -15.69 -15.51 -21.26
N SER A 29 -15.53 -16.08 -22.45
CA SER A 29 -16.65 -16.28 -23.37
C SER A 29 -17.78 -16.93 -22.56
N GLY A 30 -18.96 -16.32 -22.54
CA GLY A 30 -20.13 -16.81 -21.80
C GLY A 30 -20.22 -18.33 -21.91
N GLY A 31 -20.12 -19.02 -20.77
CA GLY A 31 -20.11 -20.47 -20.77
C GLY A 31 -21.48 -20.99 -21.17
N ARG A 32 -21.54 -22.17 -21.79
CA ARG A 32 -22.82 -22.79 -22.16
C ARG A 32 -23.09 -24.02 -21.28
N LEU A 33 -24.31 -24.11 -20.74
CA LEU A 33 -24.84 -25.20 -19.95
C LEU A 33 -25.93 -25.92 -20.76
N GLU A 34 -25.72 -27.20 -21.05
CA GLU A 34 -26.68 -28.00 -21.80
C GLU A 34 -27.44 -28.92 -20.84
N LEU A 35 -28.78 -28.83 -20.82
CA LEU A 35 -29.63 -29.75 -20.06
C LEU A 35 -30.25 -30.78 -21.00
N GLN A 36 -29.85 -32.04 -20.84
CA GLN A 36 -30.42 -33.18 -21.56
C GLN A 36 -31.37 -33.95 -20.66
N THR A 37 -32.61 -34.12 -21.10
CA THR A 37 -33.65 -34.85 -20.37
C THR A 37 -34.05 -36.12 -21.11
N VAL A 38 -34.39 -37.17 -20.35
CA VAL A 38 -35.02 -38.38 -20.89
C VAL A 38 -36.49 -38.35 -20.49
N SER A 39 -37.38 -38.56 -21.47
CA SER A 39 -38.85 -38.49 -21.28
C SER A 39 -39.40 -39.45 -20.22
N ALA A 40 -38.63 -40.46 -19.82
CA ALA A 40 -38.96 -41.38 -18.73
C ALA A 40 -38.88 -40.73 -17.33
N CYS A 41 -38.21 -39.58 -17.19
CA CYS A 41 -37.87 -38.98 -15.90
C CYS A 41 -38.28 -37.51 -15.73
N ALA A 42 -38.48 -36.79 -16.83
CA ALA A 42 -38.94 -35.40 -16.80
C ALA A 42 -39.90 -35.18 -17.97
N ASP A 43 -41.06 -34.60 -17.67
CA ASP A 43 -41.90 -33.99 -18.69
C ASP A 43 -41.32 -32.65 -19.14
N ALA A 44 -41.90 -32.08 -20.21
CA ALA A 44 -41.43 -30.82 -20.78
C ALA A 44 -41.51 -29.67 -19.74
N ASP A 45 -42.59 -29.64 -18.96
CA ASP A 45 -42.88 -28.59 -17.98
C ASP A 45 -41.88 -28.57 -16.82
N ALA A 46 -41.55 -29.73 -16.22
CA ALA A 46 -40.56 -29.82 -15.15
C ALA A 46 -39.13 -29.52 -15.65
N ALA A 47 -38.84 -29.87 -16.91
CA ALA A 47 -37.57 -29.52 -17.55
C ALA A 47 -37.46 -28.02 -17.81
N ASP A 48 -38.53 -27.37 -18.27
CA ASP A 48 -38.62 -25.92 -18.46
C ASP A 48 -38.46 -25.17 -17.13
N GLU A 49 -39.10 -25.66 -16.06
CA GLU A 49 -39.00 -25.06 -14.73
C GLU A 49 -37.56 -25.14 -14.18
N LEU A 50 -36.90 -26.30 -14.29
CA LEU A 50 -35.51 -26.45 -13.86
C LEU A 50 -34.57 -25.54 -14.64
N ARG A 51 -34.81 -25.34 -15.95
CA ARG A 51 -34.02 -24.44 -16.79
C ARG A 51 -34.22 -22.99 -16.42
N ALA A 52 -35.46 -22.55 -16.19
CA ALA A 52 -35.75 -21.20 -15.73
C ALA A 52 -35.06 -20.91 -14.38
N GLU A 53 -35.13 -21.84 -13.44
CA GLU A 53 -34.49 -21.71 -12.13
C GLU A 53 -32.94 -21.71 -12.22
N LEU A 54 -32.35 -22.48 -13.16
CA LEU A 54 -30.90 -22.44 -13.41
C LEU A 54 -30.46 -21.15 -14.11
N ALA A 55 -31.21 -20.67 -15.10
CA ALA A 55 -30.92 -19.42 -15.81
C ALA A 55 -30.98 -18.21 -14.87
N LEU A 56 -31.93 -18.19 -13.93
CA LEU A 56 -32.01 -17.17 -12.88
C LEU A 56 -30.78 -17.16 -11.96
N ARG A 57 -30.21 -18.32 -11.66
CA ARG A 57 -29.08 -18.46 -10.72
C ARG A 57 -27.71 -18.37 -11.40
N LEU A 58 -27.65 -18.55 -12.71
CA LEU A 58 -26.43 -18.59 -13.51
C LEU A 58 -26.55 -17.64 -14.72
N PRO A 59 -26.68 -16.31 -14.50
CA PRO A 59 -26.94 -15.35 -15.58
C PRO A 59 -25.81 -15.24 -16.61
N ASP A 60 -24.60 -15.64 -16.22
CA ASP A 60 -23.41 -15.63 -17.08
C ASP A 60 -23.29 -16.89 -17.96
N LEU A 61 -24.22 -17.84 -17.83
CA LEU A 61 -24.27 -19.08 -18.59
C LEU A 61 -25.49 -19.13 -19.51
N ASP A 62 -25.26 -19.47 -20.78
CA ASP A 62 -26.33 -19.79 -21.72
C ASP A 62 -26.88 -21.19 -21.42
N VAL A 63 -28.08 -21.27 -20.85
CA VAL A 63 -28.77 -22.52 -20.50
C VAL A 63 -29.67 -22.93 -21.66
N SER A 64 -29.31 -24.01 -22.36
CA SER A 64 -30.00 -24.42 -23.60
C SER A 64 -30.34 -25.91 -23.65
N ASP A 65 -31.37 -26.24 -24.43
CA ASP A 65 -31.98 -27.58 -24.48
C ASP A 65 -31.30 -28.54 -25.46
N ASN A 66 -30.44 -28.05 -26.37
CA ASN A 66 -29.99 -28.84 -27.51
C ASN A 66 -28.51 -28.65 -27.90
N ALA A 67 -27.90 -29.74 -28.34
CA ALA A 67 -26.66 -29.72 -29.10
C ALA A 67 -26.80 -28.77 -30.32
N PRO A 68 -25.76 -28.01 -30.67
CA PRO A 68 -25.88 -26.98 -31.68
C PRO A 68 -26.23 -27.52 -33.06
N THR A 69 -27.19 -26.86 -33.71
CA THR A 69 -27.57 -27.08 -35.10
C THR A 69 -26.63 -26.39 -36.10
N SER A 70 -25.64 -25.62 -35.62
CA SER A 70 -24.66 -24.92 -36.45
C SER A 70 -23.22 -25.30 -36.12
N THR A 71 -22.38 -25.42 -37.15
CA THR A 71 -20.95 -25.77 -37.07
C THR A 71 -20.06 -24.68 -36.47
N HIS A 72 -20.63 -23.56 -36.01
CA HIS A 72 -19.90 -22.38 -35.49
C HIS A 72 -20.14 -22.07 -34.01
N SER A 73 -20.93 -22.86 -33.28
CA SER A 73 -21.13 -22.63 -31.85
C SER A 73 -20.05 -23.31 -30.99
N SER A 74 -19.59 -22.62 -29.94
CA SER A 74 -18.71 -23.20 -28.93
C SER A 74 -19.34 -24.41 -28.23
N PRO A 75 -18.57 -25.47 -27.93
CA PRO A 75 -19.08 -26.66 -27.25
C PRO A 75 -19.56 -26.31 -25.83
N ALA A 76 -20.66 -26.95 -25.40
CA ALA A 76 -21.15 -26.80 -24.03
C ALA A 76 -20.07 -27.19 -23.02
N ARG A 77 -19.75 -26.26 -22.10
CA ARG A 77 -18.72 -26.44 -21.08
C ARG A 77 -19.24 -27.30 -19.92
N TRP A 78 -20.55 -27.30 -19.72
CA TRP A 78 -21.24 -28.03 -18.67
C TRP A 78 -22.41 -28.80 -19.28
N ARG A 79 -22.57 -30.07 -18.89
CA ARG A 79 -23.68 -30.93 -19.33
C ARG A 79 -24.40 -31.51 -18.12
N LEU A 80 -25.71 -31.32 -18.08
CA LEU A 80 -26.63 -31.89 -17.11
C LEU A 80 -27.44 -32.99 -17.80
N PHE A 81 -27.56 -34.14 -17.14
CA PHE A 81 -28.32 -35.28 -17.63
C PHE A 81 -29.39 -35.64 -16.60
N TRP A 82 -30.66 -35.52 -16.96
CA TRP A 82 -31.77 -36.00 -16.14
C TRP A 82 -32.18 -37.40 -16.62
N VAL A 83 -31.68 -38.41 -15.91
CA VAL A 83 -31.70 -39.82 -16.35
C VAL A 83 -32.23 -40.75 -15.25
N PRO A 84 -32.81 -41.91 -15.62
CA PRO A 84 -33.22 -42.93 -14.65
C PRO A 84 -32.00 -43.61 -14.01
N GLU A 85 -32.11 -43.92 -12.71
CA GLU A 85 -31.12 -44.65 -11.91
C GLU A 85 -31.80 -45.83 -11.20
N GLY A 86 -31.96 -46.94 -11.93
CA GLY A 86 -32.70 -48.13 -11.49
C GLY A 86 -34.12 -48.17 -12.06
N SER A 87 -35.01 -48.98 -11.46
CA SER A 87 -36.40 -49.13 -11.89
C SER A 87 -37.29 -47.93 -11.52
N ASP A 88 -37.01 -47.26 -10.39
CA ASP A 88 -37.99 -46.34 -9.77
C ASP A 88 -37.40 -44.98 -9.34
N ARG A 89 -36.20 -44.61 -9.81
CA ARG A 89 -35.57 -43.33 -9.42
C ARG A 89 -35.04 -42.57 -10.61
N CYS A 90 -35.10 -41.25 -10.52
CA CYS A 90 -34.54 -40.33 -11.48
C CYS A 90 -33.51 -39.42 -10.79
N VAL A 91 -32.43 -39.08 -11.51
CA VAL A 91 -31.33 -38.25 -11.00
C VAL A 91 -30.89 -37.26 -12.06
N VAL A 92 -30.47 -36.08 -11.60
CA VAL A 92 -29.81 -35.07 -12.42
C VAL A 92 -28.31 -35.15 -12.16
N ILE A 93 -27.55 -35.47 -13.20
CA ILE A 93 -26.10 -35.67 -13.16
C ILE A 93 -25.43 -34.51 -13.87
N LEU A 94 -24.62 -33.74 -13.14
CA LEU A 94 -23.68 -32.78 -13.72
C LEU A 94 -22.38 -33.51 -14.04
N ARG A 95 -22.04 -33.60 -15.33
CA ARG A 95 -20.80 -34.24 -15.77
C ARG A 95 -19.83 -33.20 -16.31
N THR A 96 -18.67 -33.11 -15.66
CA THR A 96 -17.51 -32.37 -16.17
C THR A 96 -16.31 -33.28 -16.31
N PRO A 97 -15.23 -32.85 -16.99
CA PRO A 97 -14.01 -33.64 -17.11
C PRO A 97 -13.36 -33.99 -15.75
N SER A 98 -13.61 -33.20 -14.71
CA SER A 98 -12.91 -33.28 -13.41
C SER A 98 -13.84 -33.47 -12.20
N LEU A 99 -15.15 -33.38 -12.38
CA LEU A 99 -16.14 -33.44 -11.30
C LEU A 99 -17.44 -34.08 -11.78
N GLU A 100 -17.97 -35.01 -10.99
CA GLU A 100 -19.30 -35.59 -11.17
C GLU A 100 -20.14 -35.24 -9.94
N HIS A 101 -21.24 -34.52 -10.13
CA HIS A 101 -22.18 -34.18 -9.06
C HIS A 101 -23.57 -34.72 -9.38
N ARG A 102 -24.27 -35.21 -8.37
CA ARG A 102 -25.56 -35.90 -8.50
C ARG A 102 -26.59 -35.29 -7.58
N ALA A 103 -27.74 -34.91 -8.12
CA ALA A 103 -28.92 -34.49 -7.37
C ALA A 103 -30.07 -35.46 -7.65
N SER A 104 -30.69 -36.02 -6.61
CA SER A 104 -31.85 -36.89 -6.77
C SER A 104 -33.09 -36.04 -7.05
N LEU A 105 -33.72 -36.24 -8.21
CA LEU A 105 -34.98 -35.60 -8.58
C LEU A 105 -35.93 -36.65 -9.11
N GLY A 106 -37.01 -36.92 -8.38
CA GLY A 106 -38.00 -37.92 -8.77
C GLY A 106 -38.78 -37.55 -10.05
N PRO A 107 -39.45 -38.53 -10.68
CA PRO A 107 -40.19 -38.34 -11.93
C PRO A 107 -41.43 -37.43 -11.81
N GLN A 108 -41.88 -37.11 -10.59
CA GLN A 108 -42.91 -36.10 -10.29
C GLN A 108 -42.41 -35.11 -9.24
N ALA A 109 -41.24 -34.52 -9.47
CA ALA A 109 -40.70 -33.50 -8.60
C ALA A 109 -41.63 -32.28 -8.57
N ASN A 110 -42.02 -31.82 -7.38
CA ASN A 110 -42.73 -30.57 -7.22
C ASN A 110 -41.78 -29.37 -7.42
N SER A 111 -42.34 -28.19 -7.67
CA SER A 111 -41.60 -26.94 -7.86
C SER A 111 -40.58 -26.62 -6.76
N GLU A 112 -40.85 -27.06 -5.52
CA GLU A 112 -39.93 -26.88 -4.39
C GLU A 112 -38.67 -27.75 -4.51
N ALA A 113 -38.83 -29.02 -4.87
CA ALA A 113 -37.71 -29.93 -5.11
C ALA A 113 -36.86 -29.48 -6.32
N ILE A 114 -37.51 -28.94 -7.37
CA ILE A 114 -36.82 -28.37 -8.54
C ILE A 114 -35.97 -27.16 -8.13
N ARG A 115 -36.51 -26.23 -7.34
CA ARG A 115 -35.78 -25.07 -6.81
C ARG A 115 -34.59 -25.45 -5.95
N GLU A 116 -34.74 -26.45 -5.09
CA GLU A 116 -33.67 -26.92 -4.22
C GLU A 116 -32.52 -27.52 -5.05
N ALA A 117 -32.85 -28.36 -6.04
CA ALA A 117 -31.84 -28.95 -6.91
C ALA A 117 -31.16 -27.92 -7.80
N ALA A 118 -31.90 -26.97 -8.37
CA ALA A 118 -31.33 -25.86 -9.12
C ALA A 118 -30.32 -25.07 -8.27
N SER A 119 -30.62 -24.84 -7.00
CA SER A 119 -29.73 -24.14 -6.06
C SER A 119 -28.45 -24.93 -5.78
N ARG A 120 -28.56 -26.25 -5.53
CA ARG A 120 -27.39 -27.11 -5.31
C ARG A 120 -26.51 -27.21 -6.56
N LEU A 121 -27.11 -27.38 -7.73
CA LEU A 121 -26.39 -27.46 -9.02
C LEU A 121 -25.70 -26.14 -9.36
N ALA A 122 -26.38 -25.01 -9.18
CA ALA A 122 -25.78 -23.69 -9.39
C ALA A 122 -24.58 -23.44 -8.49
N TRP A 123 -24.65 -23.83 -7.20
CA TRP A 123 -23.53 -23.71 -6.29
C TRP A 123 -22.30 -24.50 -6.76
N VAL A 124 -22.50 -25.76 -7.18
CA VAL A 124 -21.42 -26.62 -7.67
C VAL A 124 -20.80 -26.06 -8.96
N ILE A 125 -21.62 -25.58 -9.90
CA ILE A 125 -21.16 -24.98 -11.16
C ILE A 125 -20.34 -23.72 -10.89
N THR A 126 -20.81 -22.84 -10.00
CA THR A 126 -20.09 -21.60 -9.62
C THR A 126 -18.77 -21.88 -8.92
N ALA A 127 -18.75 -22.80 -7.96
CA ALA A 127 -17.53 -23.19 -7.25
C ALA A 127 -16.48 -23.79 -8.20
N ALA A 128 -16.91 -24.67 -9.10
CA ALA A 128 -16.02 -25.28 -10.08
C ALA A 128 -15.57 -24.28 -11.16
N HIS A 129 -16.38 -23.28 -11.51
CA HIS A 129 -16.00 -22.17 -12.38
C HIS A 129 -14.91 -21.29 -11.76
N GLN A 130 -15.04 -20.93 -10.47
CA GLN A 130 -14.04 -20.16 -9.74
C GLN A 130 -12.70 -20.89 -9.65
N ALA A 131 -12.71 -22.18 -9.31
CA ALA A 131 -11.49 -23.00 -9.24
C ALA A 131 -10.73 -23.04 -10.57
N HIS A 132 -11.43 -23.15 -11.71
CA HIS A 132 -10.81 -23.10 -13.03
C HIS A 132 -10.28 -21.71 -13.39
N SER A 133 -10.93 -20.65 -12.91
CA SER A 133 -10.48 -19.27 -13.13
C SER A 133 -9.18 -18.98 -12.39
N ASP A 134 -9.01 -19.53 -11.19
CA ASP A 134 -7.80 -19.38 -10.39
C ASP A 134 -6.64 -20.21 -10.95
N GLU A 135 -6.91 -21.41 -11.47
CA GLU A 135 -5.91 -22.22 -12.17
C GLU A 135 -5.46 -21.56 -13.50
N ALA A 136 -6.37 -20.90 -14.20
CA ALA A 136 -6.04 -20.12 -15.39
C ALA A 136 -5.23 -18.87 -15.05
N ARG A 137 -5.54 -18.18 -13.95
CA ARG A 137 -4.76 -17.04 -13.44
C ARG A 137 -3.35 -17.45 -13.00
N THR A 138 -3.21 -18.58 -12.30
CA THR A 138 -1.89 -19.11 -11.92
C THR A 138 -1.07 -19.50 -13.14
N ARG A 139 -1.65 -20.23 -14.11
CA ARG A 139 -0.97 -20.52 -15.38
C ARG A 139 -0.58 -19.26 -16.17
N GLY A 140 -1.43 -18.24 -16.16
CA GLY A 140 -1.13 -16.94 -16.76
C GLY A 140 0.03 -16.22 -16.07
N ARG A 141 0.06 -16.27 -14.73
CA ARG A 141 1.15 -15.74 -13.90
C ARG A 141 2.46 -16.49 -14.16
N ASP A 142 2.43 -17.81 -14.20
CA ASP A 142 3.63 -18.64 -14.41
C ASP A 142 4.21 -18.41 -15.81
N ARG A 143 3.35 -18.32 -16.85
CA ARG A 143 3.81 -17.94 -18.20
C ARG A 143 4.37 -16.53 -18.28
N ALA A 144 3.83 -15.58 -17.51
CA ALA A 144 4.39 -14.23 -17.44
C ALA A 144 5.77 -14.24 -16.76
N LEU A 145 5.94 -15.04 -15.71
CA LEU A 145 7.22 -15.24 -15.04
C LEU A 145 8.25 -15.92 -15.96
N ASP A 146 7.86 -16.95 -16.72
CA ASP A 146 8.71 -17.59 -17.73
C ASP A 146 9.10 -16.61 -18.85
N SER A 147 8.18 -15.76 -19.27
CA SER A 147 8.44 -14.74 -20.29
C SER A 147 9.43 -13.67 -19.80
N VAL A 148 9.35 -13.28 -18.53
CA VAL A 148 10.32 -12.38 -17.88
C VAL A 148 11.67 -13.06 -17.71
N ALA A 149 11.70 -14.33 -17.32
CA ALA A 149 12.93 -15.12 -17.21
C ALA A 149 13.63 -15.27 -18.57
N LEU A 150 12.88 -15.55 -19.64
CA LEU A 150 13.40 -15.61 -21.00
C LEU A 150 13.95 -14.24 -21.47
N ALA A 151 13.25 -13.14 -21.15
CA ALA A 151 13.70 -11.80 -21.46
C ALA A 151 15.01 -11.45 -20.72
N ASN A 152 15.14 -11.85 -19.45
CA ASN A 152 16.37 -11.68 -18.66
C ASN A 152 17.52 -12.52 -19.21
N ALA A 153 17.27 -13.78 -19.60
CA ALA A 153 18.27 -14.63 -20.24
C ALA A 153 18.74 -14.05 -21.59
N LEU A 154 17.84 -13.48 -22.38
CA LEU A 154 18.17 -12.78 -23.63
C LEU A 154 18.97 -11.48 -23.37
N VAL A 155 18.77 -10.82 -22.24
CA VAL A 155 19.56 -9.66 -21.80
C VAL A 155 20.97 -10.09 -21.39
N GLU A 156 21.13 -11.22 -20.70
CA GLU A 156 22.44 -11.77 -20.34
C GLU A 156 23.26 -12.20 -21.55
N VAL A 157 22.64 -12.82 -22.56
CA VAL A 157 23.30 -13.12 -23.86
C VAL A 157 23.75 -11.85 -24.58
N ARG A 158 23.08 -10.71 -24.36
CA ARG A 158 23.43 -9.40 -24.93
C ARG A 158 24.50 -8.64 -24.13
N ALA A 159 24.84 -9.11 -22.94
CA ALA A 159 25.91 -8.55 -22.09
C ALA A 159 27.31 -9.06 -22.49
N ASP A 160 27.45 -9.74 -23.62
CA ASP A 160 28.75 -10.12 -24.16
C ASP A 160 29.46 -8.89 -24.75
N ALA A 161 30.46 -8.39 -24.01
CA ALA A 161 31.23 -7.19 -24.33
C ALA A 161 31.92 -7.25 -25.71
N ALA A 162 32.09 -8.45 -26.27
CA ALA A 162 32.66 -8.67 -27.60
C ALA A 162 31.72 -8.20 -28.75
N VAL A 163 30.40 -8.25 -28.54
CA VAL A 163 29.41 -7.82 -29.53
C VAL A 163 29.19 -6.30 -29.46
N ASP A 164 29.21 -5.74 -28.25
CA ASP A 164 29.09 -4.29 -27.99
C ASP A 164 30.23 -3.48 -28.64
N ALA A 165 31.43 -4.06 -28.76
CA ALA A 165 32.57 -3.42 -29.42
C ALA A 165 32.41 -3.27 -30.95
N ARG A 166 31.51 -4.03 -31.59
CA ARG A 166 31.32 -4.00 -33.06
C ARG A 166 30.37 -2.92 -33.55
N PHE A 167 29.59 -2.28 -32.67
CA PHE A 167 28.58 -1.28 -33.09
C PHE A 167 29.05 0.15 -32.84
N SER A 168 29.24 0.91 -33.94
CA SER A 168 29.59 2.33 -33.87
C SER A 168 28.51 3.15 -33.16
N GLU A 169 28.92 4.23 -32.47
CA GLU A 169 28.05 5.20 -31.79
C GLU A 169 26.93 5.73 -32.72
N LYS A 170 27.23 5.88 -34.01
CA LYS A 170 26.27 6.33 -35.03
C LYS A 170 25.17 5.29 -35.29
N THR A 171 25.56 4.02 -35.41
CA THR A 171 24.62 2.91 -35.61
C THR A 171 23.70 2.75 -34.39
N ARG A 172 24.23 2.89 -33.16
CA ARG A 172 23.42 2.89 -31.93
C ARG A 172 22.34 3.98 -31.93
N ARG A 173 22.66 5.19 -32.37
CA ARG A 173 21.69 6.31 -32.43
C ARG A 173 20.62 6.11 -33.49
N GLU A 174 20.97 5.55 -34.65
CA GLU A 174 20.00 5.23 -35.70
C GLU A 174 19.04 4.11 -35.28
N THR A 175 19.54 3.04 -34.66
CA THR A 175 18.68 1.95 -34.20
C THR A 175 17.74 2.41 -33.08
N ALA A 176 18.21 3.25 -32.16
CA ALA A 176 17.37 3.83 -31.10
C ALA A 176 16.26 4.74 -31.67
N ARG A 177 16.58 5.55 -32.68
CA ARG A 177 15.59 6.41 -33.36
C ARG A 177 14.53 5.60 -34.11
N ARG A 178 14.93 4.52 -34.79
CA ARG A 178 14.00 3.62 -35.47
C ARG A 178 13.11 2.84 -34.48
N ALA A 179 13.65 2.43 -33.34
CA ALA A 179 12.87 1.79 -32.28
C ALA A 179 11.85 2.76 -31.66
N ALA A 180 12.23 4.02 -31.42
CA ALA A 180 11.32 5.05 -30.92
C ALA A 180 10.22 5.40 -31.94
N SER A 181 10.54 5.44 -33.23
CA SER A 181 9.53 5.68 -34.27
C SER A 181 8.54 4.52 -34.38
N LEU A 182 9.01 3.27 -34.26
CA LEU A 182 8.15 2.08 -34.25
C LEU A 182 7.26 2.02 -33.00
N ALA A 183 7.79 2.40 -31.84
CA ALA A 183 7.01 2.52 -30.62
C ALA A 183 5.88 3.55 -30.81
N ASN A 184 6.18 4.75 -31.29
CA ASN A 184 5.16 5.77 -31.55
C ASN A 184 4.11 5.35 -32.59
N LEU A 185 4.51 4.64 -33.65
CA LEU A 185 3.58 4.08 -34.63
C LEU A 185 2.67 3.02 -34.00
N SER A 186 3.19 2.18 -33.11
CA SER A 186 2.38 1.19 -32.39
C SER A 186 1.37 1.86 -31.46
N THR A 187 1.77 2.94 -30.76
CA THR A 187 0.88 3.70 -29.86
C THR A 187 -0.21 4.44 -30.62
N MET A 188 0.12 5.00 -31.80
CA MET A 188 -0.87 5.64 -32.66
C MET A 188 -1.88 4.62 -33.20
N ARG A 189 -1.41 3.43 -33.59
CA ARG A 189 -2.29 2.37 -34.09
C ARG A 189 -3.17 1.77 -33.00
N THR A 190 -2.68 1.58 -31.78
CA THR A 190 -3.53 1.17 -30.65
C THR A 190 -4.56 2.23 -30.29
N ARG A 191 -4.21 3.51 -30.43
CA ARG A 191 -5.16 4.62 -30.24
C ARG A 191 -6.24 4.67 -31.33
N GLU A 192 -5.86 4.55 -32.60
CA GLU A 192 -6.84 4.43 -33.70
C GLU A 192 -7.74 3.21 -33.52
N VAL A 193 -7.20 2.06 -33.10
CA VAL A 193 -8.01 0.86 -32.84
C VAL A 193 -8.96 1.08 -31.65
N ALA A 194 -8.52 1.74 -30.59
CA ALA A 194 -9.37 2.08 -29.44
C ALA A 194 -10.45 3.11 -29.79
N GLU A 195 -10.15 4.08 -30.66
CA GLU A 195 -11.09 5.11 -31.11
C GLU A 195 -12.05 4.57 -32.19
N SER A 196 -11.64 3.54 -32.95
CA SER A 196 -12.47 2.83 -33.95
C SER A 196 -13.33 1.70 -33.35
N ALA A 197 -13.12 1.35 -32.08
CA ALA A 197 -13.96 0.38 -31.40
C ALA A 197 -15.39 0.96 -31.28
N PRO A 198 -16.42 0.22 -31.72
CA PRO A 198 -17.79 0.69 -31.58
C PRO A 198 -18.06 0.98 -30.11
N PRO A 199 -18.83 2.04 -29.77
CA PRO A 199 -19.16 2.34 -28.40
C PRO A 199 -19.73 1.07 -27.78
N GLN A 200 -19.05 0.57 -26.74
CA GLN A 200 -19.55 -0.56 -25.98
C GLN A 200 -20.97 -0.18 -25.57
N ALA A 201 -21.94 -1.00 -25.96
CA ALA A 201 -23.30 -0.84 -25.47
C ALA A 201 -23.19 -0.68 -23.95
N PRO A 202 -23.84 0.33 -23.35
CA PRO A 202 -23.73 0.54 -21.93
C PRO A 202 -24.03 -0.80 -21.27
N LEU A 203 -23.05 -1.33 -20.52
CA LEU A 203 -23.25 -2.52 -19.71
C LEU A 203 -24.59 -2.34 -19.03
N PRO A 204 -25.50 -3.35 -19.06
CA PRO A 204 -26.75 -3.25 -18.35
C PRO A 204 -26.41 -2.74 -16.96
N ARG A 205 -27.00 -1.58 -16.59
CA ARG A 205 -26.76 -0.98 -15.28
C ARG A 205 -26.90 -2.11 -14.29
N ALA A 206 -25.81 -2.46 -13.60
CA ALA A 206 -25.84 -3.46 -12.54
C ALA A 206 -27.11 -3.19 -11.75
N GLU A 207 -28.02 -4.16 -11.73
CA GLU A 207 -29.26 -4.05 -10.97
C GLU A 207 -28.83 -3.54 -9.60
N ARG A 208 -29.28 -2.33 -9.27
CA ARG A 208 -29.00 -1.75 -7.97
C ARG A 208 -29.62 -2.72 -6.99
N GLU A 209 -28.78 -3.51 -6.32
CA GLU A 209 -29.20 -4.32 -5.20
C GLU A 209 -30.11 -3.44 -4.33
N PRO A 210 -31.28 -3.95 -3.90
CA PRO A 210 -32.21 -3.15 -3.12
C PRO A 210 -31.45 -2.52 -1.94
N PRO A 211 -31.64 -1.21 -1.67
CA PRO A 211 -30.86 -0.51 -0.66
C PRO A 211 -31.13 -1.12 0.71
N GLY A 212 -30.27 -2.06 1.11
CA GLY A 212 -30.19 -2.57 2.46
C GLY A 212 -29.20 -1.73 3.24
N SER A 213 -29.58 -1.31 4.44
CA SER A 213 -28.73 -0.51 5.33
C SER A 213 -27.64 -1.34 6.01
N LEU A 214 -27.76 -2.68 6.01
CA LEU A 214 -26.96 -3.58 6.81
C LEU A 214 -26.48 -4.80 6.01
N ARG A 215 -25.19 -5.11 6.14
CA ARG A 215 -24.57 -6.37 5.73
C ARG A 215 -23.97 -7.08 6.94
N LEU A 216 -24.09 -8.39 7.00
CA LEU A 216 -23.53 -9.24 8.06
C LEU A 216 -22.49 -10.18 7.43
N GLY A 217 -21.20 -10.02 7.74
CA GLY A 217 -20.14 -10.95 7.35
C GLY A 217 -19.83 -11.93 8.48
N LEU A 218 -20.23 -13.19 8.34
CA LEU A 218 -20.00 -14.19 9.38
C LEU A 218 -18.59 -14.77 9.26
N LEU A 219 -18.24 -15.20 8.06
CA LEU A 219 -16.95 -15.81 7.72
C LEU A 219 -16.50 -15.31 6.34
N PRO A 220 -15.24 -15.49 5.95
CA PRO A 220 -14.78 -15.17 4.60
C PRO A 220 -15.67 -15.83 3.54
N GLY A 221 -16.21 -15.03 2.61
CA GLY A 221 -17.12 -15.51 1.56
C GLY A 221 -18.57 -15.74 2.00
N VAL A 222 -18.88 -15.70 3.29
CA VAL A 222 -20.24 -15.84 3.83
C VAL A 222 -20.72 -14.50 4.37
N SER A 223 -21.46 -13.76 3.55
CA SER A 223 -22.09 -12.50 3.94
C SER A 223 -23.57 -12.45 3.56
N LEU A 224 -24.39 -11.94 4.46
CA LEU A 224 -25.82 -11.68 4.25
C LEU A 224 -26.04 -10.18 4.08
N GLY A 225 -26.84 -9.78 3.10
CA GLY A 225 -27.12 -8.37 2.79
C GLY A 225 -26.32 -7.83 1.62
N PRO A 226 -26.71 -6.65 1.10
CA PRO A 226 -26.20 -6.12 -0.16
C PRO A 226 -24.74 -5.68 -0.03
N THR A 227 -24.02 -5.76 -1.14
CA THR A 227 -22.61 -5.36 -1.23
C THR A 227 -22.41 -3.86 -1.02
N SER A 228 -23.42 -3.06 -1.34
CA SER A 228 -23.47 -1.60 -1.16
C SER A 228 -24.00 -1.15 0.20
N ALA A 229 -24.15 -2.05 1.18
CA ALA A 229 -24.67 -1.68 2.49
C ALA A 229 -23.69 -0.71 3.20
N PRO A 230 -24.16 0.46 3.67
CA PRO A 230 -23.32 1.45 4.33
C PRO A 230 -22.84 1.03 5.72
N LEU A 231 -23.45 0.00 6.33
CA LEU A 231 -23.00 -0.60 7.58
C LEU A 231 -22.80 -2.10 7.38
N THR A 232 -21.61 -2.59 7.69
CA THR A 232 -21.27 -4.01 7.67
C THR A 232 -20.84 -4.45 9.07
N LEU A 233 -21.48 -5.49 9.62
CA LEU A 233 -21.06 -6.11 10.88
C LEU A 233 -20.41 -7.46 10.60
N ASN A 234 -19.21 -7.67 11.11
CA ASN A 234 -18.36 -8.80 10.79
C ASN A 234 -17.94 -9.58 12.05
N VAL A 235 -17.93 -10.90 11.98
CA VAL A 235 -17.08 -11.70 12.90
C VAL A 235 -15.71 -11.81 12.25
N VAL A 236 -15.65 -12.44 11.07
CA VAL A 236 -14.49 -12.40 10.16
C VAL A 236 -15.01 -12.06 8.76
N GLY A 237 -14.96 -10.78 8.39
CA GLY A 237 -15.49 -10.30 7.11
C GLY A 237 -14.39 -10.22 6.06
N SER A 238 -14.59 -10.84 4.90
CA SER A 238 -13.72 -10.67 3.73
C SER A 238 -14.55 -10.24 2.54
N HIS A 239 -14.34 -9.00 2.09
CA HIS A 239 -15.11 -8.39 1.02
C HIS A 239 -14.19 -7.93 -0.11
N GLU A 240 -14.63 -8.01 -1.36
CA GLU A 240 -13.88 -7.41 -2.45
C GLU A 240 -13.87 -5.89 -2.37
N ARG A 241 -15.05 -5.32 -2.08
CA ARG A 241 -15.27 -3.89 -1.89
C ARG A 241 -16.00 -3.60 -0.59
N ALA A 242 -15.71 -2.44 -0.01
CA ALA A 242 -16.28 -1.96 1.23
C ALA A 242 -16.63 -0.48 1.13
N GLU A 243 -17.87 -0.10 1.41
CA GLU A 243 -18.27 1.32 1.46
C GLU A 243 -18.98 1.59 2.80
N GLY A 244 -18.63 2.70 3.45
CA GLY A 244 -19.23 3.10 4.73
C GLY A 244 -18.51 2.52 5.95
N ALA A 245 -19.27 2.09 6.95
CA ALA A 245 -18.75 1.60 8.22
C ALA A 245 -18.68 0.07 8.25
N GLN A 246 -17.53 -0.49 8.59
CA GLN A 246 -17.36 -1.92 8.85
C GLN A 246 -16.95 -2.11 10.31
N ILE A 247 -17.67 -2.94 11.07
CA ILE A 247 -17.38 -3.21 12.48
C ILE A 247 -17.25 -4.72 12.63
N GLY A 248 -16.14 -5.22 13.14
CA GLY A 248 -16.00 -6.66 13.40
C GLY A 248 -14.77 -7.06 14.19
N LEU A 249 -14.55 -8.36 14.42
CA LEU A 249 -13.30 -8.81 15.05
C LEU A 249 -12.13 -8.66 14.07
N PHE A 250 -12.35 -9.15 12.85
CA PHE A 250 -11.45 -9.03 11.71
C PHE A 250 -12.19 -8.47 10.51
N ASN A 251 -11.69 -7.36 9.97
CA ASN A 251 -12.17 -6.78 8.72
C ASN A 251 -11.14 -6.99 7.62
N HIS A 252 -11.56 -7.46 6.45
CA HIS A 252 -10.72 -7.63 5.29
C HIS A 252 -11.36 -7.02 4.03
N THR A 253 -10.61 -6.18 3.31
CA THR A 253 -10.99 -5.64 1.99
C THR A 253 -9.94 -5.95 0.93
N ALA A 254 -10.31 -6.71 -0.09
CA ALA A 254 -9.37 -7.25 -1.07
C ALA A 254 -8.97 -6.25 -2.17
N ARG A 255 -9.87 -5.36 -2.60
CA ARG A 255 -9.63 -4.49 -3.77
C ARG A 255 -9.73 -3.00 -3.49
N GLN A 256 -10.87 -2.53 -2.97
CA GLN A 256 -11.10 -1.11 -2.76
C GLN A 256 -12.07 -0.89 -1.61
N GLY A 257 -11.79 0.06 -0.73
CA GLY A 257 -12.75 0.45 0.28
C GLY A 257 -12.75 1.94 0.60
N SER A 258 -13.89 2.43 1.09
CA SER A 258 -14.00 3.79 1.60
C SER A 258 -14.86 3.85 2.87
N GLY A 259 -14.44 4.68 3.83
CA GLY A 259 -15.16 4.91 5.09
C GLY A 259 -14.39 4.51 6.34
N THR A 260 -15.04 3.85 7.29
CA THR A 260 -14.46 3.55 8.62
C THR A 260 -14.49 2.06 8.91
N GLN A 261 -13.32 1.45 9.09
CA GLN A 261 -13.16 0.08 9.56
C GLN A 261 -12.83 0.07 11.05
N ILE A 262 -13.66 -0.58 11.86
CA ILE A 262 -13.45 -0.82 13.29
C ILE A 262 -13.25 -2.33 13.48
N GLY A 263 -12.00 -2.77 13.62
CA GLY A 263 -11.63 -4.15 13.89
C GLY A 263 -11.28 -4.35 15.36
N PHE A 264 -12.08 -5.07 16.16
CA PHE A 264 -11.73 -5.31 17.55
C PHE A 264 -10.38 -5.99 17.73
N ILE A 265 -9.89 -6.75 16.75
CA ILE A 265 -8.53 -7.31 16.73
C ILE A 265 -7.73 -6.69 15.60
N ALA A 266 -8.20 -6.83 14.35
CA ALA A 266 -7.45 -6.36 13.20
C ALA A 266 -8.29 -5.89 12.01
N SER A 267 -7.72 -4.99 11.22
CA SER A 267 -8.23 -4.61 9.89
C SER A 267 -7.13 -4.79 8.83
N TRP A 268 -7.46 -5.40 7.71
CA TRP A 268 -6.52 -5.72 6.63
C TRP A 268 -7.08 -5.30 5.28
N ASN A 269 -6.34 -4.46 4.57
CA ASN A 269 -6.67 -4.08 3.20
C ASN A 269 -5.54 -4.48 2.26
N ASP A 270 -5.82 -5.43 1.38
CA ASP A 270 -4.99 -5.65 0.22
C ASP A 270 -5.15 -4.47 -0.76
N GLY A 271 -6.34 -3.92 -0.86
CA GLY A 271 -6.67 -2.86 -1.81
C GLY A 271 -6.17 -1.45 -1.50
N ASP A 272 -6.69 -0.51 -2.29
CA ASP A 272 -6.69 0.92 -1.94
C ASP A 272 -7.83 1.18 -0.94
N PHE A 273 -7.54 1.91 0.14
CA PHE A 273 -8.54 2.28 1.14
C PHE A 273 -8.55 3.78 1.41
N GLU A 274 -9.73 4.39 1.44
CA GLU A 274 -9.90 5.81 1.78
C GLU A 274 -10.70 5.96 3.07
N GLY A 275 -10.10 6.53 4.11
CA GLY A 275 -10.77 6.79 5.38
C GLY A 275 -10.00 6.30 6.61
N ALA A 276 -10.69 5.70 7.58
CA ALA A 276 -10.11 5.39 8.89
C ALA A 276 -10.12 3.88 9.18
N GLN A 277 -8.98 3.33 9.60
CA GLN A 277 -8.87 2.01 10.22
C GLN A 277 -8.61 2.17 11.71
N VAL A 278 -9.45 1.56 12.53
CA VAL A 278 -9.30 1.52 13.99
C VAL A 278 -9.29 0.06 14.39
N ALA A 279 -8.25 -0.38 15.07
CA ALA A 279 -8.18 -1.70 15.64
C ALA A 279 -7.47 -1.70 16.99
N SER A 280 -7.69 -2.72 17.83
CA SER A 280 -6.97 -2.81 19.09
C SER A 280 -5.51 -3.22 18.88
N ALA A 281 -5.28 -4.23 18.02
CA ALA A 281 -3.97 -4.84 17.85
C ALA A 281 -3.29 -4.39 16.56
N PHE A 282 -3.92 -4.59 15.40
CA PHE A 282 -3.21 -4.51 14.13
C PHE A 282 -4.04 -3.91 12.99
N ASN A 283 -3.46 -2.93 12.29
CA ASN A 283 -3.97 -2.47 11.00
C ASN A 283 -2.92 -2.70 9.91
N TYR A 284 -3.36 -3.23 8.77
CA TYR A 284 -2.58 -3.28 7.54
C TYR A 284 -3.37 -2.70 6.38
N SER A 285 -2.70 -1.91 5.56
CA SER A 285 -3.22 -1.47 4.26
C SER A 285 -2.11 -1.36 3.24
N ARG A 286 -2.25 -1.97 2.06
CA ARG A 286 -1.30 -1.74 0.96
C ARG A 286 -1.24 -0.26 0.60
N ARG A 287 -2.40 0.37 0.36
CA ARG A 287 -2.51 1.82 0.19
C ARG A 287 -3.65 2.37 1.02
N ILE A 288 -3.39 3.43 1.77
CA ILE A 288 -4.43 4.14 2.53
C ILE A 288 -4.31 5.66 2.43
N ASP A 289 -5.39 6.31 2.01
CA ASP A 289 -5.60 7.75 2.16
C ASP A 289 -6.47 7.98 3.42
N GLY A 290 -5.81 8.22 4.56
CA GLY A 290 -6.46 8.55 5.82
C GLY A 290 -5.70 8.09 7.07
N ALA A 291 -6.43 7.61 8.07
CA ALA A 291 -5.90 7.37 9.41
C ALA A 291 -5.88 5.88 9.78
N GLN A 292 -4.82 5.43 10.45
CA GLN A 292 -4.74 4.12 11.09
C GLN A 292 -4.49 4.30 12.60
N VAL A 293 -5.30 3.64 13.42
CA VAL A 293 -5.19 3.65 14.89
C VAL A 293 -5.20 2.22 15.40
N ALA A 294 -4.07 1.73 15.90
CA ALA A 294 -3.91 0.40 16.50
C ALA A 294 -2.59 0.30 17.27
N ALA A 295 -2.39 -0.76 18.06
CA ALA A 295 -1.08 -1.00 18.68
C ALA A 295 0.03 -1.09 17.62
N VAL A 296 -0.25 -1.73 16.49
CA VAL A 296 0.66 -1.84 15.35
C VAL A 296 -0.06 -1.40 14.07
N ASN A 297 0.49 -0.41 13.37
CA ASN A 297 0.00 0.03 12.05
C ASN A 297 1.07 -0.22 10.99
N VAL A 298 0.65 -0.81 9.87
CA VAL A 298 1.53 -1.11 8.73
C VAL A 298 0.88 -0.64 7.43
N SER A 299 1.65 0.03 6.58
CA SER A 299 1.22 0.36 5.23
C SER A 299 2.35 0.41 4.21
N ASP A 300 2.11 0.04 2.95
CA ASP A 300 3.13 0.25 1.91
C ASP A 300 3.15 1.71 1.44
N THR A 301 1.96 2.29 1.21
CA THR A 301 1.80 3.71 0.87
C THR A 301 0.68 4.33 1.71
N GLN A 302 0.96 5.44 2.39
CA GLN A 302 -0.04 6.15 3.16
C GLN A 302 0.01 7.66 2.96
N ARG A 303 -1.16 8.28 2.88
CA ARG A 303 -1.34 9.71 3.11
C ARG A 303 -2.21 9.90 4.34
N GLY A 304 -1.79 10.71 5.30
CA GLY A 304 -2.58 10.95 6.52
C GLY A 304 -1.81 10.67 7.81
N ALA A 305 -2.35 9.83 8.70
CA ALA A 305 -1.80 9.64 10.04
C ALA A 305 -1.80 8.18 10.52
N GLN A 306 -0.73 7.76 11.20
CA GLN A 306 -0.71 6.52 11.99
C GLN A 306 -0.58 6.87 13.48
N VAL A 307 -1.39 6.23 14.33
CA VAL A 307 -1.32 6.37 15.78
C VAL A 307 -1.26 4.99 16.42
N GLY A 308 -0.19 4.71 17.15
CA GLY A 308 0.06 3.37 17.68
C GLY A 308 1.30 3.24 18.53
N ILE A 309 1.60 2.03 19.01
CA ILE A 309 2.89 1.75 19.67
C ILE A 309 3.98 1.65 18.60
N VAL A 310 3.70 0.90 17.53
CA VAL A 310 4.60 0.70 16.39
C VAL A 310 3.90 1.11 15.11
N ASN A 311 4.53 2.00 14.34
CA ASN A 311 4.02 2.53 13.10
C ASN A 311 5.05 2.27 12.00
N ILE A 312 4.65 1.58 10.93
CA ILE A 312 5.52 1.22 9.80
C ILE A 312 4.85 1.68 8.51
N ALA A 313 5.57 2.46 7.72
CA ALA A 313 5.14 2.86 6.39
C ALA A 313 6.27 2.65 5.37
N GLY A 314 5.97 2.19 4.16
CA GLY A 314 6.90 2.34 3.04
C GLY A 314 7.03 3.82 2.71
N GLU A 315 6.07 4.34 1.95
CA GLU A 315 5.92 5.77 1.67
C GLU A 315 4.82 6.37 2.56
N LEU A 316 5.11 7.49 3.22
CA LEU A 316 4.17 8.24 4.04
C LEU A 316 4.20 9.75 3.72
N THR A 317 3.08 10.25 3.20
CA THR A 317 2.77 11.68 3.14
C THR A 317 1.91 12.06 4.34
N GLY A 318 2.55 12.29 5.50
CA GLY A 318 1.78 12.44 6.73
C GLY A 318 2.59 12.50 8.02
N THR A 319 1.94 12.07 9.10
CA THR A 319 2.48 12.02 10.46
C THR A 319 2.37 10.62 11.05
N GLN A 320 3.30 10.25 11.93
CA GLN A 320 3.20 9.04 12.75
C GLN A 320 3.34 9.47 14.21
N VAL A 321 2.48 8.94 15.06
CA VAL A 321 2.51 9.19 16.51
C VAL A 321 2.60 7.84 17.20
N GLY A 322 3.72 7.58 17.86
CA GLY A 322 3.93 6.31 18.53
C GLY A 322 5.25 6.18 19.26
N VAL A 323 5.50 5.00 19.84
CA VAL A 323 6.78 4.74 20.50
C VAL A 323 7.88 4.55 19.46
N VAL A 324 7.57 3.75 18.43
CA VAL A 324 8.47 3.44 17.31
C VAL A 324 7.79 3.80 16.01
N ASN A 325 8.42 4.68 15.23
CA ASN A 325 7.95 5.09 13.91
C ASN A 325 9.04 4.79 12.87
N ILE A 326 8.66 4.03 11.84
CA ILE A 326 9.55 3.65 10.74
C ILE A 326 8.88 4.06 9.44
N SER A 327 9.60 4.83 8.61
CA SER A 327 9.17 5.12 7.25
C SER A 327 10.32 5.35 6.26
N GLN A 328 10.04 5.33 4.95
CA GLN A 328 11.00 5.86 3.98
C GLN A 328 11.03 7.39 4.05
N ASN A 329 9.87 8.02 3.94
CA ASN A 329 9.67 9.46 4.12
C ASN A 329 8.65 9.74 5.23
N ALA A 330 8.94 10.67 6.13
CA ALA A 330 7.98 11.17 7.12
C ALA A 330 8.22 12.65 7.37
N ASN A 331 7.14 13.44 7.39
CA ASN A 331 7.25 14.87 7.67
C ASN A 331 7.43 15.12 9.16
N TRP A 332 6.55 14.52 9.98
CA TRP A 332 6.44 14.73 11.42
C TRP A 332 6.36 13.40 12.18
N PRO A 333 7.44 12.61 12.24
CA PRO A 333 7.43 11.40 13.05
C PRO A 333 7.59 11.78 14.53
N VAL A 334 6.53 11.63 15.32
CA VAL A 334 6.51 11.93 16.76
C VAL A 334 6.57 10.63 17.54
N GLY A 335 7.73 10.37 18.15
CA GLY A 335 7.94 9.18 18.97
C GLY A 335 9.25 9.13 19.72
N LEU A 336 9.48 8.05 20.47
CA LEU A 336 10.77 7.83 21.14
C LEU A 336 11.85 7.44 20.12
N VAL A 337 11.50 6.58 19.18
CA VAL A 337 12.38 6.09 18.13
C VAL A 337 11.75 6.40 16.78
N ASN A 338 12.43 7.23 15.97
CA ASN A 338 11.96 7.63 14.65
C ASN A 338 13.04 7.36 13.62
N ILE A 339 12.73 6.49 12.66
CA ILE A 339 13.65 6.09 11.59
C ILE A 339 13.00 6.47 10.26
N ALA A 340 13.55 7.49 9.61
CA ALA A 340 13.16 7.89 8.25
C ALA A 340 14.34 7.70 7.30
N THR A 341 14.21 6.79 6.34
CA THR A 341 15.33 6.37 5.47
C THR A 341 15.82 7.50 4.54
N ASP A 342 14.91 8.36 4.07
CA ASP A 342 15.22 9.51 3.22
C ASP A 342 15.88 10.66 3.99
N TYR A 343 15.80 10.65 5.32
CA TYR A 343 16.35 11.69 6.21
C TYR A 343 17.39 11.09 7.16
N PRO A 344 18.58 10.71 6.65
CA PRO A 344 19.60 10.08 7.47
C PRO A 344 20.03 10.99 8.64
N PRO A 345 20.61 10.38 9.70
CA PRO A 345 21.26 11.12 10.77
C PRO A 345 22.31 12.09 10.21
N ARG A 346 22.33 13.31 10.73
CA ARG A 346 23.32 14.33 10.40
C ARG A 346 24.20 14.58 11.60
N LEU A 347 25.49 14.76 11.38
CA LEU A 347 26.41 15.25 12.39
C LEU A 347 26.53 16.77 12.27
N PHE A 348 26.71 17.45 13.39
CA PHE A 348 26.94 18.88 13.38
C PHE A 348 27.98 19.28 14.41
N GLY A 349 28.69 20.35 14.10
CA GLY A 349 29.62 21.01 15.01
C GLY A 349 29.53 22.52 14.82
N TYR A 350 29.35 23.27 15.89
CA TYR A 350 29.30 24.73 15.83
C TYR A 350 29.97 25.37 17.04
N TYR A 351 30.51 26.55 16.80
CA TYR A 351 31.06 27.42 17.81
C TYR A 351 30.07 28.53 18.11
N ALA A 352 29.68 28.67 19.38
CA ALA A 352 28.87 29.76 19.88
C ALA A 352 29.78 30.77 20.61
N LEU A 353 29.86 31.97 20.06
CA LEU A 353 30.64 33.07 20.62
C LEU A 353 29.99 33.52 21.95
N PRO A 354 30.79 33.72 23.02
CA PRO A 354 32.25 33.87 23.00
C PRO A 354 33.07 32.62 23.33
N GLY A 355 32.49 31.45 23.62
CA GLY A 355 33.31 30.37 24.20
C GLY A 355 32.73 28.97 24.30
N HIS A 356 31.64 28.62 23.61
CA HIS A 356 31.09 27.26 23.68
C HIS A 356 31.27 26.53 22.35
N LEU A 357 31.81 25.31 22.41
CA LEU A 357 31.85 24.39 21.28
C LEU A 357 30.77 23.34 21.47
N TYR A 358 29.89 23.18 20.49
CA TYR A 358 28.86 22.16 20.49
C TYR A 358 29.08 21.18 19.36
N THR A 359 28.90 19.90 19.66
CA THR A 359 28.95 18.81 18.67
C THR A 359 27.79 17.88 18.92
N GLY A 360 27.17 17.35 17.88
CA GLY A 360 26.01 16.49 18.08
C GLY A 360 25.56 15.75 16.84
N LEU A 361 24.48 15.02 17.03
CA LEU A 361 23.77 14.30 16.00
C LEU A 361 22.32 14.75 15.95
N SER A 362 21.78 14.81 14.74
CA SER A 362 20.40 15.19 14.47
C SER A 362 19.72 14.10 13.64
N MET A 363 18.67 13.50 14.18
CA MET A 363 17.90 12.40 13.58
C MET A 363 16.43 12.80 13.43
N GLY A 364 15.59 11.98 12.77
CA GLY A 364 14.16 12.24 12.64
C GLY A 364 13.70 12.35 11.19
N GLY A 365 12.68 13.17 10.93
CA GLY A 365 12.03 13.28 9.63
C GLY A 365 12.43 14.52 8.82
N ARG A 366 11.56 14.87 7.86
CA ARG A 366 11.73 16.05 6.98
C ARG A 366 11.70 17.36 7.76
N ARG A 367 10.78 17.48 8.72
CA ARG A 367 10.55 18.71 9.50
C ARG A 367 10.90 18.55 10.96
N LEU A 368 10.40 17.51 11.63
CA LEU A 368 10.75 17.28 13.04
C LEU A 368 12.08 16.53 13.16
N ARG A 369 13.01 17.09 13.92
CA ARG A 369 14.30 16.47 14.24
C ARG A 369 14.48 16.29 15.75
N TYR A 370 15.16 15.22 16.11
CA TYR A 370 15.64 14.91 17.45
C TYR A 370 17.13 15.23 17.48
N LEU A 371 17.55 15.95 18.50
CA LEU A 371 18.93 16.39 18.64
C LEU A 371 19.52 15.77 19.89
N PHE A 372 20.74 15.27 19.76
CA PHE A 372 21.58 14.90 20.89
C PHE A 372 22.91 15.61 20.70
N GLN A 373 23.32 16.40 21.67
CA GLN A 373 24.53 17.19 21.55
C GLN A 373 25.31 17.24 22.85
N SER A 374 26.62 17.40 22.70
CA SER A 374 27.57 17.72 23.75
C SER A 374 28.03 19.15 23.57
N GLY A 375 28.11 19.91 24.65
CA GLY A 375 28.65 21.27 24.72
C GLY A 375 29.88 21.30 25.61
N THR A 376 30.88 22.10 25.25
CA THR A 376 32.06 22.35 26.08
C THR A 376 32.33 23.85 26.15
N ALA A 377 32.38 24.39 27.37
CA ALA A 377 32.76 25.76 27.63
C ALA A 377 34.29 25.87 27.62
N LEU A 378 34.87 26.47 26.58
CA LEU A 378 36.33 26.55 26.37
C LEU A 378 37.04 27.40 27.43
N LEU A 379 36.37 28.39 28.00
CA LEU A 379 36.94 29.30 28.99
C LEU A 379 36.88 28.77 30.43
N GLY A 380 36.05 27.75 30.70
CA GLY A 380 35.85 27.20 32.05
C GLY A 380 36.01 25.69 32.17
N GLY A 381 36.21 24.96 31.06
CA GLY A 381 36.48 23.51 31.09
C GLY A 381 35.29 22.65 31.54
N ALA A 382 34.08 23.20 31.60
CA ALA A 382 32.86 22.46 31.90
C ALA A 382 32.23 21.88 30.64
N SER A 383 31.60 20.71 30.78
CA SER A 383 30.93 20.00 29.69
C SER A 383 29.45 19.84 29.98
N ALA A 384 28.65 19.79 28.93
CA ALA A 384 27.24 19.48 29.04
C ALA A 384 26.84 18.47 27.99
N ILE A 385 25.83 17.67 28.30
CA ILE A 385 25.16 16.79 27.33
C ILE A 385 23.69 17.16 27.30
N GLY A 386 23.06 17.08 26.14
CA GLY A 386 21.69 17.49 26.01
C GLY A 386 20.94 16.79 24.90
N ALA A 387 19.63 16.81 25.06
CA ALA A 387 18.67 16.27 24.10
C ALA A 387 17.60 17.32 23.81
N GLY A 388 17.08 17.32 22.59
CA GLY A 388 16.16 18.36 22.14
C GLY A 388 15.35 18.00 20.91
N LEU A 389 14.48 18.93 20.56
CA LEU A 389 13.63 18.89 19.38
C LEU A 389 13.95 20.06 18.46
N GLY A 390 13.87 19.82 17.17
CA GLY A 390 14.19 20.77 16.12
C GLY A 390 13.15 20.81 15.02
N LEU A 391 12.84 22.00 14.56
CA LEU A 391 12.00 22.24 13.40
C LEU A 391 12.89 22.62 12.22
N HIS A 392 13.13 21.66 11.33
CA HIS A 392 13.82 21.85 10.07
C HIS A 392 12.85 22.37 8.99
N LEU A 393 13.18 23.53 8.43
CA LEU A 393 12.43 24.20 7.39
C LEU A 393 13.29 24.25 6.12
N PRO A 394 13.21 23.23 5.24
CA PRO A 394 13.89 23.28 3.95
C PRO A 394 13.19 24.28 3.03
N PHE A 395 13.96 25.13 2.35
CA PHE A 395 13.44 25.92 1.24
C PHE A 395 13.51 25.05 -0.01
N ASP A 396 12.37 24.47 -0.39
CA ASP A 396 12.27 23.60 -1.55
C ASP A 396 12.84 24.31 -2.79
N ASP A 397 13.55 23.56 -3.65
CA ASP A 397 14.31 24.03 -4.82
C ASP A 397 15.55 24.92 -4.56
N HIS A 398 15.87 25.21 -3.30
CA HIS A 398 17.02 26.05 -2.93
C HIS A 398 18.06 25.30 -2.08
N PRO A 399 19.32 25.74 -2.07
CA PRO A 399 20.34 25.16 -1.19
C PRO A 399 20.21 25.63 0.27
N TYR A 400 19.20 26.44 0.60
CA TYR A 400 19.04 27.03 1.92
C TYR A 400 18.06 26.25 2.80
N PHE A 401 18.24 26.32 4.11
CA PHE A 401 17.27 25.85 5.10
C PHE A 401 17.31 26.76 6.34
N ALA A 402 16.27 26.70 7.14
CA ALA A 402 16.25 27.31 8.47
C ALA A 402 15.91 26.23 9.50
N ASP A 403 16.54 26.30 10.67
CA ASP A 403 16.17 25.45 11.81
C ASP A 403 15.69 26.31 12.97
N ILE A 404 14.77 25.76 13.76
CA ILE A 404 14.37 26.30 15.07
C ILE A 404 14.45 25.14 16.05
N ASP A 405 15.45 25.16 16.94
CA ASP A 405 15.69 24.03 17.83
C ASP A 405 15.65 24.46 19.30
N ALA A 406 15.13 23.56 20.13
CA ALA A 406 15.07 23.68 21.58
C ALA A 406 15.75 22.46 22.20
N VAL A 407 16.83 22.69 22.95
CA VAL A 407 17.67 21.65 23.54
C VAL A 407 17.77 21.88 25.03
N LEU A 408 17.55 20.83 25.82
CA LEU A 408 17.84 20.82 27.25
C LEU A 408 19.23 20.23 27.44
N MET A 409 20.12 21.02 28.02
CA MET A 409 21.52 20.68 28.27
C MET A 409 21.73 20.51 29.77
N PHE A 410 22.29 19.38 30.19
CA PHE A 410 22.71 19.10 31.55
C PHE A 410 24.20 19.34 31.62
N ALA A 411 24.59 20.44 32.26
CA ALA A 411 25.98 20.81 32.48
C ALA A 411 26.49 20.14 33.75
N ASP A 412 27.64 19.49 33.62
CA ASP A 412 28.39 18.95 34.74
C ASP A 412 29.78 19.61 34.78
N SER A 413 30.14 20.10 35.95
CA SER A 413 31.41 20.75 36.21
C SER A 413 32.32 19.79 36.97
N SER A 414 33.62 19.80 36.66
CA SER A 414 34.63 18.96 37.33
C SER A 414 34.67 19.11 38.87
N ASN A 415 34.04 20.16 39.40
CA ASN A 415 33.95 20.46 40.83
C ASN A 415 32.68 19.90 41.49
N GLY A 416 31.90 19.06 40.80
CA GLY A 416 30.69 18.42 41.34
C GLY A 416 29.43 19.29 41.33
N ALA A 417 29.45 20.37 40.57
CA ALA A 417 28.31 21.27 40.43
C ALA A 417 27.56 21.00 39.12
N SER A 418 26.25 20.75 39.24
CA SER A 418 25.35 20.47 38.13
C SER A 418 24.46 21.67 37.81
N GLY A 419 24.17 21.88 36.52
CA GLY A 419 23.20 22.88 36.08
C GLY A 419 22.39 22.44 34.87
N LEU A 420 21.24 23.08 34.68
CA LEU A 420 20.36 22.90 33.54
C LEU A 420 20.43 24.15 32.65
N GLN A 421 20.72 23.97 31.37
CA GLN A 421 20.66 25.00 30.35
C GLN A 421 19.53 24.68 29.36
N VAL A 422 18.60 25.61 29.19
CA VAL A 422 17.68 25.64 28.06
C VAL A 422 18.36 26.40 26.93
N HIS A 423 18.66 25.70 25.84
CA HIS A 423 19.35 26.24 24.66
C HIS A 423 18.37 26.30 23.48
N LEU A 424 17.97 27.52 23.11
CA LEU A 424 17.13 27.79 21.95
C LEU A 424 18.00 28.33 20.82
N ARG A 425 17.85 27.80 19.60
CA ARG A 425 18.67 28.21 18.46
C ARG A 425 17.83 28.38 17.20
N ALA A 426 18.21 29.36 16.38
CA ALA A 426 17.53 29.65 15.11
C ALA A 426 18.54 29.82 13.96
N PRO A 427 19.30 28.78 13.57
CA PRO A 427 20.30 28.91 12.53
C PRO A 427 19.71 28.91 11.12
N LEU A 428 20.33 29.68 10.23
CA LEU A 428 20.16 29.58 8.80
C LEU A 428 21.28 28.72 8.21
N GLY A 429 20.91 27.79 7.34
CA GLY A 429 21.81 26.85 6.72
C GLY A 429 21.96 27.07 5.23
N TRP A 430 23.19 26.95 4.72
CA TRP A 430 23.51 26.94 3.29
C TRP A 430 24.26 25.66 2.92
N ARG A 431 23.60 24.82 2.12
CA ARG A 431 24.14 23.55 1.60
C ARG A 431 24.98 23.81 0.36
N PHE A 432 26.29 23.93 0.55
CA PHE A 432 27.26 24.14 -0.53
C PHE A 432 27.69 22.83 -1.22
N ALA A 433 27.49 21.67 -0.58
CA ALA A 433 27.78 20.36 -1.16
C ALA A 433 26.70 19.33 -0.80
N ARG A 434 26.70 18.16 -1.46
CA ARG A 434 25.68 17.12 -1.24
C ARG A 434 25.55 16.66 0.22
N ARG A 435 26.66 16.68 0.97
CA ARG A 435 26.77 16.21 2.36
C ARG A 435 27.31 17.28 3.30
N PHE A 436 27.37 18.54 2.90
CA PHE A 436 27.91 19.59 3.78
C PHE A 436 27.08 20.85 3.67
N ALA A 437 26.78 21.44 4.82
CA ALA A 437 26.14 22.72 4.95
C ALA A 437 26.84 23.58 6.00
N LEU A 438 26.93 24.88 5.73
CA LEU A 438 27.31 25.88 6.72
C LEU A 438 26.05 26.35 7.44
N ILE A 439 26.14 26.53 8.75
CA ILE A 439 25.06 27.09 9.57
C ILE A 439 25.55 28.33 10.32
N ALA A 440 24.69 29.34 10.42
CA ALA A 440 24.95 30.51 11.24
C ALA A 440 23.64 31.10 11.77
N GLY A 441 23.65 31.62 12.99
CA GLY A 441 22.48 32.28 13.55
C GLY A 441 22.57 32.54 15.05
N PRO A 442 21.54 33.16 15.64
CA PRO A 442 21.50 33.43 17.06
C PRO A 442 21.09 32.19 17.86
N SER A 443 21.59 32.08 19.09
CA SER A 443 21.02 31.24 20.13
C SER A 443 20.73 32.04 21.38
N PHE A 444 19.66 31.66 22.07
CA PHE A 444 19.31 32.13 23.40
C PHE A 444 19.53 31.00 24.40
N ASN A 445 20.07 31.36 25.56
CA ASN A 445 20.43 30.43 26.61
C ASN A 445 19.86 30.90 27.94
N ALA A 446 19.24 29.97 28.67
CA ALA A 446 18.85 30.18 30.06
C ALA A 446 19.49 29.06 30.91
N PHE A 447 20.36 29.43 31.84
CA PHE A 447 21.08 28.49 32.71
C PHE A 447 20.65 28.64 34.16
N PHE A 448 20.48 27.49 34.81
CA PHE A 448 20.02 27.33 36.17
C PHE A 448 21.00 26.41 36.90
N ALA A 449 21.63 26.88 37.98
CA ALA A 449 22.54 26.07 38.78
C ALA A 449 22.26 26.22 40.28
N GLY A 450 22.28 25.10 41.01
CA GLY A 450 22.03 25.06 42.47
C GLY A 450 23.22 25.47 43.34
N SER A 451 24.32 25.91 42.75
CA SER A 451 25.48 26.46 43.46
C SER A 451 26.06 27.66 42.71
N SER A 452 26.18 28.79 43.41
CA SER A 452 26.75 30.06 42.95
C SER A 452 28.24 29.99 42.57
N SER A 453 28.95 28.92 42.95
CA SER A 453 30.37 28.73 42.63
C SER A 453 30.63 28.31 41.16
N THR A 454 29.59 28.19 40.35
CA THR A 454 29.62 27.50 39.05
C THR A 454 29.56 28.44 37.84
N HIS A 455 30.41 29.47 37.82
CA HIS A 455 30.60 30.28 36.60
C HIS A 455 31.29 29.51 35.46
N THR A 456 31.75 28.28 35.70
CA THR A 456 32.59 27.50 34.78
C THR A 456 31.90 27.05 33.49
N TYR A 457 30.56 26.99 33.48
CA TYR A 457 29.78 26.67 32.27
C TYR A 457 28.98 27.87 31.71
N ALA A 458 28.70 28.85 32.58
CA ALA A 458 28.04 30.11 32.27
C ALA A 458 28.82 30.92 31.21
N SER A 459 28.11 31.75 30.42
CA SER A 459 28.77 32.67 29.49
C SER A 459 29.46 33.80 30.25
N SER A 460 30.62 34.25 29.76
CA SER A 460 31.31 35.44 30.29
C SER A 460 30.58 36.75 29.92
N VAL A 461 29.59 36.68 29.02
CA VAL A 461 28.80 37.83 28.56
C VAL A 461 27.32 37.53 28.82
N ALA A 462 26.90 37.67 30.08
CA ALA A 462 25.51 37.54 30.49
C ALA A 462 24.72 38.82 30.20
N LEU A 463 23.50 38.68 29.68
CA LEU A 463 22.54 39.80 29.61
C LEU A 463 21.91 40.06 30.98
N ILE A 464 21.56 38.99 31.69
CA ILE A 464 20.96 39.03 33.01
C ILE A 464 21.63 37.95 33.85
N GLU A 465 22.11 38.34 35.03
CA GLU A 465 22.56 37.42 36.07
C GLU A 465 21.84 37.76 37.37
N ALA A 466 21.23 36.74 37.99
CA ALA A 466 20.58 36.86 39.29
C ALA A 466 21.06 35.74 40.21
N GLN A 467 21.33 36.09 41.46
CA GLN A 467 21.75 35.14 42.49
C GLN A 467 20.77 35.22 43.68
N GLN A 468 20.16 34.09 44.05
CA GLN A 468 19.21 34.03 45.15
C GLN A 468 19.45 32.75 45.96
N GLN A 469 19.73 32.89 47.27
CA GLN A 469 19.91 31.75 48.19
C GLN A 469 20.83 30.63 47.67
N ASN A 470 21.99 31.01 47.10
CA ASN A 470 23.01 30.12 46.55
C ASN A 470 22.70 29.49 45.18
N GLU A 471 21.57 29.83 44.55
CA GLU A 471 21.25 29.49 43.16
C GLU A 471 21.71 30.59 42.20
N LEU A 472 22.20 30.19 41.02
CA LEU A 472 22.62 31.06 39.92
C LEU A 472 21.66 30.94 38.75
N PHE A 473 21.11 32.08 38.32
CA PHE A 473 20.27 32.21 37.13
C PHE A 473 20.99 33.12 36.13
N GLN A 474 21.24 32.62 34.92
CA GLN A 474 21.92 33.38 33.89
C GLN A 474 21.21 33.27 32.55
N PHE A 475 21.04 34.41 31.87
CA PHE A 475 20.49 34.49 30.53
C PHE A 475 21.47 35.19 29.59
N TRP A 476 21.68 34.63 28.40
CA TRP A 476 22.54 35.24 27.40
C TRP A 476 22.14 34.87 25.98
N VAL A 477 22.64 35.65 25.02
CA VAL A 477 22.47 35.43 23.59
C VAL A 477 23.84 35.23 22.98
N ASP A 478 23.99 34.15 22.19
CA ASP A 478 25.20 33.88 21.43
C ASP A 478 24.95 34.05 19.94
N LEU A 479 26.03 34.28 19.20
CA LEU A 479 26.07 34.09 17.76
C LEU A 479 26.83 32.79 17.47
N MET A 480 26.19 31.88 16.74
CA MET A 480 26.79 30.60 16.37
C MET A 480 27.17 30.54 14.90
N VAL A 481 28.27 29.85 14.62
CA VAL A 481 28.71 29.49 13.26
C VAL A 481 29.22 28.04 13.29
N GLY A 482 28.83 27.25 12.31
CA GLY A 482 29.19 25.83 12.28
C GLY A 482 28.96 25.13 10.95
N VAL A 483 29.11 23.82 10.99
CA VAL A 483 28.97 22.91 9.85
C VAL A 483 28.06 21.75 10.23
N VAL A 484 27.24 21.31 9.28
CA VAL A 484 26.42 20.11 9.33
C VAL A 484 26.84 19.17 8.19
N PHE A 485 26.96 17.87 8.46
CA PHE A 485 27.37 16.87 7.47
C PHE A 485 26.69 15.51 7.58
#